data_AF-A0A951MXK2-F1
#
_entry.id   AF-A0A951MXK2-F1
#
_cell.length_a   1.000
_cell.length_b   1.000
_cell.length_c   1.000
_cell.angle_alpha   90.00
_cell.angle_beta   90.00
_cell.angle_gamma   90.00
#
_symmetry.space_group_name_H-M   'P 1'
#
loop_
_entity.id
_entity.type
_entity.pdbx_description
1 polymer ?
#
loop_
_entity_poly.entity_id
_entity_poly.type
_entity_poly.pdbx_seq_one_letter_code
_entity_poly.pdbx_strand_id
1 'polypeptide(L)'
;MMASADAGATGGPDVPARLAAVRERIATAAHAAGRDPADVALVAVSKSHSLSRILSAHGAGQSEFGESRAQELDAKLAQAPPDDVRWHFVGRLQRNKIDQVA
;
A
#
# COMPACT_ATOMS: atom_id res chain seq x y z
N MET A 1 -5.38 -31.77 2.17
CA MET A 1 -5.12 -31.03 0.91
C MET A 1 -4.83 -29.57 1.27
N MET A 2 -3.61 -29.28 1.76
CA MET A 2 -3.14 -27.93 2.12
C MET A 2 -1.75 -27.68 1.52
N ALA A 3 -1.67 -27.64 0.20
CA ALA A 3 -0.58 -26.98 -0.52
C ALA A 3 -1.10 -25.56 -0.85
N SER A 4 -0.34 -24.49 -0.65
CA SER A 4 1.01 -24.34 -1.15
C SER A 4 1.82 -23.37 -0.30
N ALA A 5 3.04 -23.79 -0.01
CA ALA A 5 4.14 -22.96 0.47
C ALA A 5 4.42 -21.83 -0.53
N ASP A 6 4.77 -20.67 0.02
CA ASP A 6 5.25 -19.48 -0.70
C ASP A 6 6.59 -19.82 -1.37
N ALA A 7 6.50 -20.20 -2.65
CA ALA A 7 7.63 -20.52 -3.48
C ALA A 7 8.13 -19.23 -4.16
N GLY A 8 9.34 -18.82 -3.82
CA GLY A 8 10.22 -18.11 -4.75
C GLY A 8 10.28 -16.59 -4.56
N ALA A 9 11.24 -16.17 -3.74
CA ALA A 9 11.96 -14.94 -3.97
C ALA A 9 12.62 -14.99 -5.37
N THR A 10 11.99 -14.39 -6.39
CA THR A 10 12.65 -14.12 -7.67
C THR A 10 12.14 -12.81 -8.30
N GLY A 11 13.01 -11.79 -8.32
CA GLY A 11 13.07 -10.79 -9.39
C GLY A 11 12.12 -9.60 -9.35
N GLY A 12 11.38 -9.36 -8.26
CA GLY A 12 10.64 -8.11 -8.08
C GLY A 12 11.57 -6.98 -7.63
N PRO A 13 11.46 -5.76 -8.17
CA PRO A 13 12.29 -4.64 -7.74
C PRO A 13 12.11 -4.35 -6.25
N ASP A 14 13.23 -4.07 -5.56
CA ASP A 14 13.28 -3.83 -4.12
C ASP A 14 12.29 -2.72 -3.71
N VAL A 15 11.30 -3.09 -2.89
CA VAL A 15 10.18 -2.22 -2.51
C VAL A 15 10.68 -0.98 -1.75
N PRO A 16 11.53 -1.11 -0.72
CA PRO A 16 12.23 0.00 -0.08
C PRO A 16 12.92 0.95 -1.08
N ALA A 17 13.76 0.44 -1.99
CA ALA A 17 14.46 1.27 -2.96
C ALA A 17 13.50 2.04 -3.88
N ARG A 18 12.43 1.39 -4.37
CA ARG A 18 11.41 2.08 -5.18
C ARG A 18 10.66 3.13 -4.39
N LEU A 19 10.33 2.85 -3.12
CA LEU A 19 9.64 3.79 -2.26
C LEU A 19 10.49 5.04 -2.04
N ALA A 20 11.78 4.88 -1.77
CA ALA A 20 12.72 5.99 -1.64
C ALA A 20 12.80 6.83 -2.93
N ALA A 21 12.95 6.17 -4.09
CA ALA A 21 13.00 6.87 -5.38
C ALA A 21 11.70 7.64 -5.70
N VAL A 22 10.54 7.10 -5.32
CA VAL A 22 9.25 7.81 -5.48
C VAL A 22 9.16 9.01 -4.54
N ARG A 23 9.59 8.88 -3.28
CA ARG A 23 9.61 9.99 -2.32
C ARG A 23 10.53 11.12 -2.78
N GLU A 24 11.70 10.80 -3.33
CA GLU A 24 12.61 11.79 -3.90
C GLU A 24 12.00 12.53 -5.10
N ARG A 25 11.32 11.81 -5.99
CA ARG A 25 10.60 12.41 -7.12
C ARG A 25 9.48 13.35 -6.66
N ILE A 26 8.74 12.97 -5.61
CA ILE A 26 7.72 13.83 -5.01
C ILE A 26 8.35 15.09 -4.43
N ALA A 27 9.43 14.95 -3.66
CA ALA A 27 10.11 16.10 -3.07
C ALA A 27 10.63 17.07 -4.14
N THR A 28 11.27 16.55 -5.17
CA THR A 28 11.76 17.34 -6.31
C THR A 28 10.62 18.10 -6.99
N ALA A 29 9.50 17.42 -7.26
CA ALA A 29 8.34 18.04 -7.92
C ALA A 29 7.65 19.09 -7.02
N ALA A 30 7.52 18.83 -5.72
CA ALA A 30 6.93 19.77 -4.77
C ALA A 30 7.78 21.04 -4.67
N HIS A 31 9.10 20.91 -4.54
CA HIS A 31 10.01 22.05 -4.52
C HIS A 31 9.98 22.85 -5.84
N ALA A 32 9.96 22.17 -6.99
CA ALA A 32 9.83 22.84 -8.29
C ALA A 32 8.51 23.63 -8.41
N ALA A 33 7.47 23.21 -7.71
CA ALA A 33 6.17 23.88 -7.65
C ALA A 33 6.06 24.92 -6.50
N GLY A 34 7.13 25.17 -5.74
CA GLY A 34 7.12 26.09 -4.59
C GLY A 34 6.29 25.60 -3.39
N ARG A 35 6.12 24.29 -3.23
CA ARG A 35 5.37 23.65 -2.14
C ARG A 35 6.29 22.89 -1.19
N ASP A 36 5.83 22.66 0.03
CA ASP A 36 6.48 21.73 0.96
C ASP A 36 6.18 20.28 0.51
N PRO A 37 7.20 19.40 0.33
CA PRO A 37 6.97 17.98 0.10
C PRO A 37 6.07 17.30 1.13
N ALA A 38 6.05 17.78 2.38
CA ALA A 38 5.19 17.27 3.44
C ALA A 38 3.69 17.50 3.17
N ASP A 39 3.33 18.45 2.30
CA ASP A 39 1.94 18.69 1.86
C ASP A 39 1.45 17.65 0.84
N VAL A 40 2.29 16.68 0.45
CA VAL A 40 1.97 15.65 -0.54
C VAL A 40 1.99 14.28 0.13
N ALA A 41 0.79 13.74 0.38
CA ALA A 41 0.63 12.38 0.87
C ALA A 41 0.91 11.35 -0.24
N LEU A 42 1.76 10.36 0.05
CA LEU A 42 2.02 9.21 -0.82
C LEU A 42 1.15 8.04 -0.37
N VAL A 43 0.13 7.71 -1.15
CA VAL A 43 -0.71 6.51 -0.92
C VAL A 43 -0.22 5.36 -1.80
N ALA A 44 0.26 4.29 -1.18
CA ALA A 44 0.78 3.11 -1.90
C ALA A 44 -0.36 2.16 -2.30
N VAL A 45 -0.64 2.04 -3.59
CA VAL A 45 -1.71 1.14 -4.07
C VAL A 45 -1.24 -0.32 -3.99
N SER A 46 -1.85 -1.10 -3.10
CA SER A 46 -1.44 -2.47 -2.76
C SER A 46 -2.31 -3.57 -3.39
N LYS A 47 -3.24 -3.19 -4.28
CA LYS A 47 -4.08 -4.14 -5.04
C LYS A 47 -3.21 -5.15 -5.78
N SER A 48 -3.59 -6.43 -5.74
CA SER A 48 -2.84 -7.51 -6.39
C SER A 48 -1.38 -7.69 -5.93
N HIS A 49 -0.97 -7.10 -4.80
CA HIS A 49 0.32 -7.35 -4.17
C HIS A 49 0.19 -8.24 -2.93
N SER A 50 1.20 -9.08 -2.70
CA SER A 50 1.29 -9.97 -1.55
C SER A 50 1.45 -9.21 -0.24
N LEU A 51 1.05 -9.84 0.87
CA LEU A 51 1.26 -9.30 2.22
C LEU A 51 2.75 -9.02 2.49
N SER A 52 3.66 -9.88 2.01
CA SER A 52 5.10 -9.68 2.16
C SER A 52 5.61 -8.36 1.56
N ARG A 53 5.05 -7.91 0.43
CA ARG A 53 5.41 -6.60 -0.16
C ARG A 53 4.83 -5.43 0.64
N ILE A 54 3.63 -5.59 1.20
CA ILE A 54 3.01 -4.58 2.06
C ILE A 54 3.83 -4.41 3.33
N LEU A 55 4.21 -5.51 3.99
CA LEU A 55 5.07 -5.50 5.17
C LEU A 55 6.46 -4.91 4.87
N SER A 56 7.03 -5.20 3.69
CA SER A 56 8.29 -4.61 3.26
C SER A 56 8.19 -3.10 3.05
N ALA A 57 7.11 -2.60 2.45
CA ALA A 57 6.85 -1.17 2.34
C ALA A 57 6.62 -0.52 3.71
N HIS A 58 5.87 -1.20 4.59
CA HIS A 58 5.59 -0.74 5.94
C HIS A 58 6.87 -0.61 6.77
N GLY A 59 7.74 -1.62 6.74
CA GLY A 59 9.07 -1.58 7.36
C GLY A 59 9.99 -0.48 6.82
N ALA A 60 9.71 0.03 5.61
CA ALA A 60 10.39 1.18 5.02
C ALA A 60 9.70 2.53 5.34
N GLY A 61 8.75 2.57 6.28
CA GLY A 61 8.07 3.78 6.73
C GLY A 61 6.85 4.18 5.90
N GLN A 62 6.26 3.25 5.12
CA GLN A 62 4.98 3.48 4.45
C GLN A 62 3.80 3.14 5.36
N SER A 63 2.94 4.11 5.64
CA SER A 63 1.75 3.92 6.49
C SER A 63 0.42 4.11 5.75
N GLU A 64 0.40 4.77 4.58
CA GLU A 64 -0.81 4.98 3.80
C GLU A 64 -0.91 3.99 2.63
N PHE A 65 -1.95 3.16 2.61
CA PHE A 65 -2.16 2.15 1.57
C PHE A 65 -3.53 2.28 0.90
N GLY A 66 -3.55 2.00 -0.40
CA GLY A 66 -4.76 2.08 -1.23
C GLY A 66 -5.23 0.71 -1.70
N GLU A 67 -6.48 0.36 -1.42
CA GLU A 67 -7.12 -0.86 -1.92
C GLU A 67 -8.31 -0.58 -2.81
N SER A 68 -8.52 -1.46 -3.79
CA SER A 68 -9.61 -1.32 -4.79
C SER A 68 -10.72 -2.34 -4.65
N ARG A 69 -10.53 -3.36 -3.80
CA ARG A 69 -11.49 -4.45 -3.55
C ARG A 69 -11.62 -4.68 -2.05
N ALA A 70 -12.82 -4.51 -1.50
CA ALA A 70 -13.07 -4.64 -0.06
C ALA A 70 -12.73 -6.05 0.48
N GLN A 71 -13.01 -7.10 -0.29
CA GLN A 71 -12.68 -8.48 0.11
C GLN A 71 -11.17 -8.75 0.20
N GLU A 72 -10.34 -8.07 -0.61
CA GLU A 72 -8.89 -8.16 -0.49
C GLU A 72 -8.39 -7.36 0.72
N LEU A 73 -9.06 -6.25 1.06
CA LEU A 73 -8.79 -5.45 2.24
C LEU A 73 -9.07 -6.26 3.52
N ASP A 74 -10.23 -6.90 3.63
CA ASP A 74 -10.61 -7.72 4.80
C ASP A 74 -9.62 -8.86 5.05
N ALA A 75 -9.20 -9.56 3.99
CA ALA A 75 -8.23 -10.65 4.11
C ALA A 75 -6.82 -10.17 4.53
N LYS A 76 -6.45 -8.93 4.17
CA LYS A 76 -5.18 -8.31 4.56
C LYS A 76 -5.24 -7.74 5.98
N LEU A 77 -6.34 -7.09 6.34
CA LEU A 77 -6.62 -6.59 7.70
C LEU A 77 -6.62 -7.73 8.74
N ALA A 78 -7.16 -8.90 8.38
CA ALA A 78 -7.15 -10.07 9.27
C ALA A 78 -5.75 -10.64 9.55
N GLN A 79 -4.74 -10.29 8.74
CA GLN A 79 -3.38 -10.83 8.80
C GLN A 79 -2.30 -9.76 9.08
N ALA A 80 -2.67 -8.48 9.17
CA ALA A 80 -1.75 -7.37 9.36
C ALA A 80 -2.10 -6.57 10.64
N PRO A 81 -1.14 -6.40 11.57
CA PRO A 81 -1.15 -5.26 12.52
C PRO A 81 0.09 -4.36 12.31
N PRO A 82 0.11 -3.07 12.73
CA PRO A 82 -0.61 -2.45 13.86
C PRO A 82 -1.41 -1.15 13.54
N ASP A 83 -1.93 -0.51 14.58
CA ASP A 83 -2.87 0.62 14.65
C ASP A 83 -2.48 1.92 13.92
N ASP A 84 -1.35 1.94 13.21
CA ASP A 84 -0.75 3.10 12.54
C ASP A 84 -0.85 3.07 11.00
N VAL A 85 -1.41 1.99 10.43
CA VAL A 85 -1.69 1.91 8.99
C VAL A 85 -3.03 2.57 8.65
N ARG A 86 -3.00 3.53 7.73
CA ARG A 86 -4.19 4.16 7.16
C ARG A 86 -4.55 3.51 5.83
N TRP A 87 -5.75 2.94 5.76
CA TRP A 87 -6.30 2.33 4.56
C TRP A 87 -7.21 3.30 3.81
N HIS A 88 -6.98 3.41 2.51
CA HIS A 88 -7.77 4.23 1.58
C HIS A 88 -8.45 3.30 0.59
N PHE A 89 -9.78 3.29 0.60
CA PHE A 89 -10.51 2.63 -0.48
C PHE A 89 -10.54 3.55 -1.72
N VAL A 90 -9.84 3.15 -2.78
CA VAL A 90 -9.70 3.92 -4.04
C VAL A 90 -10.42 3.25 -5.22
N GLY A 91 -11.21 2.21 -4.94
CA GLY A 91 -11.98 1.46 -5.93
C GLY A 91 -13.39 2.02 -6.17
N ARG A 92 -14.08 1.48 -7.17
CA ARG A 92 -15.51 1.74 -7.36
C ARG A 92 -16.30 1.04 -6.26
N LEU A 93 -16.92 1.81 -5.37
CA LEU A 93 -17.78 1.26 -4.32
C LEU A 93 -19.13 0.86 -4.91
N GLN A 94 -19.43 -0.45 -4.88
CA GLN A 94 -20.76 -0.92 -5.23
C GLN A 94 -21.70 -0.72 -4.03
N ARG A 95 -22.96 -0.34 -4.29
CA ARG A 95 -23.95 0.01 -3.25
C ARG A 95 -24.10 -1.07 -2.17
N ASN A 96 -23.96 -2.35 -2.52
CA ASN A 96 -24.07 -3.48 -1.62
C ASN A 96 -22.80 -3.79 -0.81
N LYS A 97 -21.76 -2.96 -0.90
CA LYS A 97 -20.45 -3.15 -0.23
C LYS A 97 -20.07 -1.96 0.66
N ILE A 98 -21.02 -1.07 0.93
CA ILE A 98 -20.80 0.11 1.77
C ILE A 98 -20.37 -0.31 3.19
N ASP A 99 -21.02 -1.32 3.76
CA ASP A 99 -20.71 -1.82 5.11
C ASP A 99 -19.32 -2.47 5.24
N GLN A 100 -18.64 -2.75 4.13
CA GLN A 100 -17.29 -3.36 4.11
C GLN A 100 -16.16 -2.31 4.04
N VAL A 101 -16.50 -1.02 3.94
CA VAL A 101 -15.52 0.07 3.81
C VAL A 101 -15.82 1.24 4.76
N ALA A 102 -16.82 1.10 5.64
CA ALA A 102 -17.32 2.14 6.55
C ALA A 102 -16.92 1.86 8.00
#